data_AF-A0A0D5NIW9-F1
#
_entry.id   AF-A0A0D5NIW9-F1
#
_cell.length_a   1.000
_cell.length_b   1.000
_cell.length_c   1.000
_cell.angle_alpha   90.00
_cell.angle_beta   90.00
_cell.angle_gamma   90.00
#
_symmetry.space_group_name_H-M   'P 1'
#
loop_
_entity.id
_entity.type
_entity.pdbx_description
1 polymer ?
#
loop_
_entity_poly.entity_id
_entity_poly.type
_entity_poly.pdbx_seq_one_letter_code
_entity_poly.pdbx_strand_id
1 'polypeptide(L)'
;MSTNVMAADVKEKESNATIVSVATAMNVAETFIKSSNYNQKWSQTQLVFFENLYDIDESLLGYYFIVRDNGESIGHIIVSATEDRGPVLQYGDGASNSKKTGLKAYYVGGIIHEKNAADVIQKAKTKNIDLKPMASNSEISRSEWESSKSDIVALSSPISKE
;
A
#
# COMPACT_ATOMS: atom_id res chain seq x y z
N MET A 1 13.01 -29.40 -44.92
CA MET A 1 12.06 -28.30 -44.68
C MET A 1 12.05 -28.07 -43.18
N SER A 2 12.72 -27.01 -42.73
CA SER A 2 12.88 -26.65 -41.33
C SER A 2 11.99 -25.46 -41.02
N THR A 3 11.10 -25.61 -40.04
CA THR A 3 10.61 -24.47 -39.26
C THR A 3 10.09 -25.01 -37.93
N ASN A 4 11.01 -25.07 -36.97
CA ASN A 4 10.68 -25.15 -35.55
C ASN A 4 10.67 -23.69 -35.06
N VAL A 5 9.49 -23.11 -34.83
CA VAL A 5 9.34 -21.75 -34.31
C VAL A 5 8.99 -21.82 -32.84
N MET A 6 10.05 -21.66 -32.05
CA MET A 6 10.14 -20.89 -30.80
C MET A 6 8.88 -20.79 -29.96
N ALA A 7 8.81 -21.63 -28.92
CA ALA A 7 8.17 -21.26 -27.68
C ALA A 7 8.89 -20.03 -27.14
N ALA A 8 8.21 -18.89 -27.10
CA ALA A 8 8.68 -17.71 -26.41
C ALA A 8 8.59 -18.00 -24.90
N ASP A 9 9.73 -18.30 -24.30
CA ASP A 9 9.96 -18.17 -22.86
C ASP A 9 9.73 -16.71 -22.47
N VAL A 10 8.48 -16.35 -22.16
CA VAL A 10 8.20 -15.17 -21.36
C VAL A 10 8.57 -15.56 -19.94
N LYS A 11 9.82 -15.26 -19.58
CA LYS A 11 10.32 -15.31 -18.20
C LYS A 11 9.34 -14.56 -17.31
N GLU A 12 8.63 -15.29 -16.46
CA GLU A 12 8.00 -14.74 -15.27
C GLU A 12 9.07 -13.96 -14.52
N LYS A 13 8.90 -12.64 -14.46
CA LYS A 13 9.75 -11.78 -13.66
C LYS A 13 9.34 -12.02 -12.22
N GLU A 14 9.87 -13.08 -11.60
CA GLU A 14 9.76 -13.31 -10.16
C GLU A 14 10.45 -12.13 -9.45
N SER A 15 9.69 -11.08 -9.17
CA SER A 15 10.12 -10.07 -8.22
C SER A 15 10.09 -10.72 -6.85
N ASN A 16 11.26 -11.15 -6.36
CA ASN A 16 11.52 -11.47 -4.95
C ASN A 16 11.42 -10.20 -4.08
N ALA A 17 10.36 -9.42 -4.26
CA ALA A 17 10.08 -8.28 -3.42
C ALA A 17 9.59 -8.82 -2.07
N THR A 18 10.39 -8.60 -1.02
CA THR A 18 10.01 -8.96 0.34
C THR A 18 8.70 -8.26 0.69
N ILE A 19 7.66 -9.04 0.98
CA ILE A 19 6.39 -8.50 1.45
C ILE A 19 6.57 -8.03 2.90
N VAL A 20 6.30 -6.75 3.17
CA VAL A 20 6.31 -6.22 4.54
C VAL A 20 5.03 -6.59 5.25
N SER A 21 5.11 -6.85 6.56
CA SER A 21 3.94 -7.20 7.36
C SER A 21 3.01 -5.99 7.57
N VAL A 22 1.73 -6.23 7.87
CA VAL A 22 0.78 -5.17 8.25
C VAL A 22 1.26 -4.38 9.47
N ALA A 23 1.91 -5.04 10.45
CA ALA A 23 2.45 -4.37 11.63
C ALA A 23 3.61 -3.43 11.26
N THR A 24 4.50 -3.86 10.37
CA THR A 24 5.57 -3.01 9.83
C THR A 24 4.99 -1.81 9.08
N ALA A 25 3.97 -2.05 8.25
CA ALA A 25 3.29 -0.99 7.52
C ALA A 25 2.56 0.00 8.44
N MET A 26 1.95 -0.47 9.53
CA MET A 26 1.35 0.39 10.56
C MET A 26 2.40 1.31 11.18
N ASN A 27 3.56 0.78 11.55
CA ASN A 27 4.64 1.58 12.11
C ASN A 27 5.12 2.65 11.12
N VAL A 28 5.23 2.31 9.84
CA VAL A 28 5.57 3.29 8.79
C VAL A 28 4.51 4.40 8.71
N ALA A 29 3.22 4.05 8.75
CA ALA A 29 2.15 5.03 8.77
C ALA A 29 2.22 5.94 10.01
N GLU A 30 2.42 5.38 11.19
CA GLU A 30 2.56 6.15 12.43
C GLU A 30 3.76 7.09 12.40
N THR A 31 4.91 6.62 11.93
CA THR A 31 6.11 7.44 11.78
C THR A 31 5.88 8.57 10.79
N PHE A 32 5.24 8.29 9.65
CA PHE A 32 4.87 9.31 8.68
C PHE A 32 3.95 10.38 9.28
N ILE A 33 2.95 9.98 10.06
CA ILE A 33 2.07 10.95 10.75
C ILE A 33 2.87 11.86 11.68
N LYS A 34 3.79 11.28 12.46
CA LYS A 34 4.59 12.02 13.44
C LYS A 34 5.60 12.97 12.79
N SER A 35 6.17 12.59 11.65
CA SER A 35 7.19 13.36 10.95
C SER A 35 6.62 14.34 9.92
N SER A 36 5.42 14.08 9.39
CA SER A 36 4.80 14.94 8.39
C SER A 36 4.18 16.20 9.02
N ASN A 37 4.31 17.33 8.33
CA ASN A 37 3.56 18.54 8.66
C ASN A 37 2.18 18.57 7.98
N TYR A 38 1.73 17.44 7.41
CA TYR A 38 0.56 17.40 6.51
C TYR A 38 -0.71 17.90 7.22
N ASN A 39 -0.98 17.41 8.42
CA ASN A 39 -2.10 17.86 9.22
C ASN A 39 -1.76 17.67 10.71
N GLN A 40 -1.53 18.78 11.43
CA GLN A 40 -1.18 18.73 12.86
C GLN A 40 -2.19 17.93 13.70
N LYS A 41 -3.45 17.86 13.26
CA LYS A 41 -4.49 17.08 13.94
C LYS A 41 -4.21 15.58 13.93
N TRP A 42 -3.53 15.06 12.91
CA TRP A 42 -3.27 13.62 12.78
C TRP A 42 -2.33 13.11 13.88
N SER A 43 -1.50 13.97 14.48
CA SER A 43 -0.56 13.59 15.55
C SER A 43 -1.21 12.99 16.80
N GLN A 44 -2.51 13.23 17.03
CA GLN A 44 -3.27 12.71 18.18
C GLN A 44 -4.34 11.68 17.79
N THR A 45 -4.24 11.12 16.58
CA THR A 45 -5.27 10.23 16.04
C THR A 45 -4.94 8.76 16.15
N GLN A 46 -5.96 7.94 15.95
CA GLN A 46 -5.83 6.50 15.85
C GLN A 46 -5.70 6.09 14.39
N LEU A 47 -4.67 5.29 14.08
CA LEU A 47 -4.59 4.56 12.82
C LEU A 47 -5.27 3.19 12.95
N VAL A 48 -6.08 2.86 11.95
CA VAL A 48 -6.80 1.58 11.89
C VAL A 48 -6.54 0.92 10.55
N PHE A 49 -6.00 -0.29 10.57
CA PHE A 49 -5.91 -1.12 9.37
C PHE A 49 -7.31 -1.46 8.85
N PHE A 50 -7.56 -1.24 7.57
CA PHE A 50 -8.87 -1.44 6.97
C PHE A 50 -8.92 -2.63 6.01
N GLU A 51 -8.06 -2.62 4.99
CA GLU A 51 -7.96 -3.71 4.02
C GLU A 51 -6.63 -3.73 3.25
N ASN A 52 -6.35 -4.87 2.63
CA ASN A 52 -5.27 -5.04 1.66
C ASN A 52 -5.70 -4.42 0.33
N LEU A 53 -4.76 -3.76 -0.35
CA LEU A 53 -4.93 -3.25 -1.70
C LEU A 53 -4.10 -4.09 -2.68
N TYR A 54 -4.70 -4.42 -3.81
CA TYR A 54 -4.08 -5.19 -4.88
C TYR A 54 -3.90 -4.35 -6.14
N ASP A 55 -2.91 -4.70 -6.94
CA ASP A 55 -2.74 -4.17 -8.30
C ASP A 55 -3.51 -5.05 -9.32
N ILE A 56 -3.58 -4.61 -10.58
CA ILE A 56 -4.29 -5.30 -11.67
C ILE A 56 -3.62 -6.61 -12.11
N ASP A 57 -2.42 -6.91 -11.61
CA ASP A 57 -1.73 -8.18 -11.79
C ASP A 57 -1.96 -9.16 -10.61
N GLU A 58 -2.93 -8.85 -9.72
CA GLU A 58 -3.26 -9.60 -8.50
C GLU A 58 -2.17 -9.57 -7.41
N SER A 59 -1.09 -8.81 -7.61
CA SER A 59 -0.07 -8.64 -6.57
C SER A 59 -0.57 -7.77 -5.41
N LEU A 60 -0.07 -8.06 -4.21
CA LEU A 60 -0.33 -7.22 -3.04
C LEU A 60 0.44 -5.91 -3.17
N LEU A 61 -0.30 -4.83 -3.39
CA LEU A 61 0.25 -3.49 -3.62
C LEU A 61 0.59 -2.78 -2.30
N GLY A 62 -0.34 -2.88 -1.34
CA GLY A 62 -0.26 -2.09 -0.12
C GLY A 62 -1.34 -2.38 0.89
N TYR A 63 -1.29 -1.62 1.97
CA TYR A 63 -2.22 -1.67 3.09
C TYR A 63 -2.89 -0.31 3.23
N TYR A 64 -4.22 -0.32 3.28
CA TYR A 64 -5.02 0.88 3.46
C TYR A 64 -5.35 1.06 4.94
N PHE A 65 -4.90 2.18 5.51
CA PHE A 65 -5.16 2.60 6.87
C PHE A 65 -6.08 3.81 6.89
N ILE A 66 -7.00 3.81 7.84
CA ILE A 66 -7.89 4.94 8.12
C ILE A 66 -7.36 5.69 9.33
N VAL A 67 -7.30 7.01 9.22
CA VAL A 67 -6.97 7.94 10.30
C VAL A 67 -8.26 8.37 10.97
N ARG A 68 -8.38 8.12 12.28
CA ARG A 68 -9.58 8.44 13.06
C ARG A 68 -9.30 9.40 14.20
N ASP A 69 -10.15 10.42 14.31
CA ASP A 69 -10.22 11.33 15.45
C ASP A 69 -11.57 11.15 16.14
N ASN A 70 -11.57 10.84 17.43
CA ASN A 70 -12.80 10.62 18.22
C ASN A 70 -13.83 9.66 17.57
N GLY A 71 -13.35 8.65 16.84
CA GLY A 71 -14.19 7.68 16.14
C GLY A 71 -14.64 8.10 14.73
N GLU A 72 -14.44 9.36 14.34
CA GLU A 72 -14.70 9.85 12.99
C GLU A 72 -13.49 9.64 12.09
N SER A 73 -13.74 9.23 10.85
CA SER A 73 -12.70 9.08 9.85
C SER A 73 -12.33 10.43 9.26
N ILE A 74 -11.12 10.90 9.50
CA ILE A 74 -10.66 12.20 9.03
C ILE A 74 -9.70 12.11 7.83
N GLY A 75 -9.16 10.92 7.56
CA GLY A 75 -8.17 10.75 6.50
C GLY A 75 -7.77 9.29 6.27
N HIS A 76 -6.83 9.10 5.36
CA HIS A 76 -6.30 7.79 5.04
C HIS A 76 -4.81 7.83 4.70
N ILE A 77 -4.17 6.67 4.82
CA ILE A 77 -2.79 6.42 4.38
C ILE A 77 -2.76 5.05 3.68
N ILE A 78 -2.16 4.99 2.50
CA ILE A 78 -1.79 3.77 1.80
C ILE A 78 -0.29 3.57 1.97
N VAL A 79 0.09 2.48 2.61
CA VAL A 79 1.49 2.07 2.79
C VAL A 79 1.79 0.91 1.86
N SER A 80 2.98 0.88 1.27
CA SER A 80 3.38 -0.21 0.41
C SER A 80 3.52 -1.53 1.15
N ALA A 81 3.14 -2.61 0.47
CA ALA A 81 3.38 -3.97 0.92
C ALA A 81 4.74 -4.51 0.45
N THR A 82 5.50 -3.77 -0.35
CA THR A 82 6.80 -4.19 -0.92
C THR A 82 7.89 -3.15 -0.67
N GLU A 83 9.14 -3.60 -0.52
CA GLU A 83 10.28 -2.70 -0.28
C GLU A 83 10.89 -2.10 -1.57
N ASP A 84 10.39 -2.51 -2.73
CA ASP A 84 10.89 -2.07 -4.04
C ASP A 84 10.31 -0.72 -4.51
N ARG A 85 9.39 -0.15 -3.72
CA ARG A 85 8.76 1.15 -3.93
C ARG A 85 8.71 1.94 -2.64
N GLY A 86 8.19 3.15 -2.74
CA GLY A 86 8.03 4.04 -1.60
C GLY A 86 7.22 3.51 -0.43
N PRO A 87 7.58 3.88 0.82
CA PRO A 87 6.82 3.46 2.00
C PRO A 87 5.37 3.90 1.97
N VAL A 88 5.16 5.20 1.79
CA VAL A 88 3.83 5.79 1.74
C VAL A 88 3.54 6.07 0.28
N LEU A 89 2.49 5.41 -0.21
CA LEU A 89 2.10 5.46 -1.61
C LEU A 89 1.07 6.55 -1.87
N GLN A 90 0.16 6.77 -0.92
CA GLN A 90 -0.81 7.85 -0.96
C GLN A 90 -1.26 8.19 0.46
N TYR A 91 -1.62 9.43 0.69
CA TYR A 91 -2.30 9.89 1.88
C TYR A 91 -3.22 11.05 1.53
N GLY A 92 -4.22 11.31 2.36
CA GLY A 92 -5.09 12.46 2.16
C GLY A 92 -6.25 12.54 3.13
N ASP A 93 -7.00 13.64 3.03
CA ASP A 93 -8.23 13.84 3.77
C ASP A 93 -9.35 12.92 3.29
N GLY A 94 -10.25 12.57 4.21
CA GLY A 94 -11.35 11.64 3.98
C GLY A 94 -10.89 10.19 3.84
N ALA A 95 -11.84 9.25 3.98
CA ALA A 95 -11.56 7.84 3.76
C ALA A 95 -12.77 7.14 3.13
N SER A 96 -12.48 6.18 2.25
CA SER A 96 -13.45 5.15 1.90
C SER A 96 -13.68 4.23 3.10
N ASN A 97 -14.90 4.26 3.64
CA ASN A 97 -15.30 3.44 4.80
C ASN A 97 -16.12 2.19 4.39
N SER A 98 -16.32 1.96 3.09
CA SER A 98 -17.20 0.92 2.58
C SER A 98 -16.43 -0.32 2.13
N LYS A 99 -16.00 -1.15 3.08
CA LYS A 99 -15.47 -2.48 2.79
C LYS A 99 -16.56 -3.34 2.17
N LYS A 100 -16.23 -4.12 1.15
CA LYS A 100 -17.18 -5.01 0.47
C LYS A 100 -16.83 -6.46 0.76
N THR A 101 -17.70 -7.15 1.50
CA THR A 101 -17.52 -8.56 1.84
C THR A 101 -17.43 -9.43 0.58
N GLY A 102 -16.44 -10.31 0.51
CA GLY A 102 -16.24 -11.24 -0.60
C GLY A 102 -15.60 -10.63 -1.85
N LEU A 103 -15.20 -9.35 -1.82
CA LEU A 103 -14.47 -8.69 -2.90
C LEU A 103 -13.07 -8.29 -2.43
N LYS A 104 -12.13 -8.23 -3.36
CA LYS A 104 -10.79 -7.64 -3.16
C LYS A 104 -10.84 -6.16 -3.53
N ALA A 105 -10.05 -5.35 -2.85
CA ALA A 105 -9.88 -3.93 -3.15
C ALA A 105 -8.67 -3.75 -4.09
N TYR A 106 -8.91 -3.17 -5.27
CA TYR A 106 -7.88 -2.87 -6.26
C TYR A 106 -7.63 -1.38 -6.32
N TYR A 107 -6.36 -1.00 -6.43
CA TYR A 107 -5.97 0.38 -6.58
C TYR A 107 -5.58 0.70 -8.03
N VAL A 108 -6.31 1.60 -8.67
CA VAL A 108 -6.11 1.97 -10.08
C VAL A 108 -6.14 3.49 -10.30
N GLY A 109 -5.59 4.25 -9.35
CA GLY A 109 -5.82 5.70 -9.19
C GLY A 109 -7.03 6.04 -8.30
N GLY A 110 -7.66 5.00 -7.74
CA GLY A 110 -8.75 5.00 -6.79
C GLY A 110 -9.04 3.55 -6.38
N ILE A 111 -9.81 3.35 -5.31
CA ILE A 111 -10.13 2.00 -4.80
C ILE A 111 -11.39 1.47 -5.47
N ILE A 112 -11.28 0.30 -6.11
CA ILE A 112 -12.40 -0.43 -6.72
C ILE A 112 -12.47 -1.82 -6.10
N HIS A 113 -13.64 -2.20 -5.59
CA HIS A 113 -13.88 -3.56 -5.10
C HIS A 113 -14.45 -4.46 -6.19
N GLU A 114 -13.76 -5.56 -6.49
CA GLU A 114 -14.20 -6.61 -7.43
C GLU A 114 -13.67 -7.99 -7.01
N LYS A 115 -14.12 -9.06 -7.68
CA LYS A 115 -13.70 -10.43 -7.35
C LYS A 115 -12.27 -10.72 -7.79
N ASN A 116 -11.88 -10.22 -8.96
CA ASN A 116 -10.60 -10.45 -9.61
C ASN A 116 -10.22 -9.22 -10.46
N ALA A 117 -8.96 -9.14 -10.90
CA ALA A 117 -8.44 -8.05 -11.71
C ALA A 117 -9.09 -7.97 -13.12
N ALA A 118 -9.53 -9.10 -13.69
CA ALA A 118 -10.21 -9.09 -14.99
C ALA A 118 -11.54 -8.31 -14.92
N ASP A 119 -12.29 -8.47 -13.84
CA ASP A 119 -13.52 -7.71 -13.57
C ASP A 119 -13.22 -6.21 -13.40
N VAL A 120 -12.10 -5.85 -12.76
CA VAL A 120 -11.65 -4.44 -12.66
C VAL A 120 -11.34 -3.86 -14.03
N ILE A 121 -10.58 -4.59 -14.85
CA ILE A 121 -10.21 -4.15 -16.21
C ILE A 121 -11.46 -3.99 -17.08
N GLN A 122 -12.41 -4.93 -16.99
CA GLN A 122 -13.68 -4.84 -17.71
C GLN A 122 -14.47 -3.60 -17.26
N LYS A 123 -14.60 -3.39 -15.95
CA LYS A 123 -15.32 -2.24 -15.40
C LYS A 123 -14.68 -0.91 -15.77
N ALA A 124 -13.34 -0.85 -15.76
CA ALA A 124 -12.61 0.34 -16.18
C ALA A 124 -12.86 0.66 -17.65
N LYS A 125 -12.83 -0.35 -18.54
CA LYS A 125 -13.20 -0.19 -19.95
C LYS A 125 -14.63 0.31 -20.13
N THR A 126 -15.60 -0.29 -19.44
CA THR A 126 -17.03 0.10 -19.55
C THR A 126 -17.28 1.52 -19.05
N LYS A 127 -16.54 1.96 -18.02
CA LYS A 127 -16.69 3.29 -17.43
C LYS A 127 -15.73 4.33 -17.99
N ASN A 128 -14.93 3.97 -18.98
CA ASN A 128 -13.86 4.81 -19.54
C ASN A 128 -12.93 5.37 -18.46
N ILE A 129 -12.61 4.54 -17.46
CA ILE A 129 -11.66 4.87 -16.38
C ILE A 129 -10.26 4.59 -16.90
N ASP A 130 -9.41 5.60 -16.83
CA ASP A 130 -7.98 5.45 -17.09
C ASP A 130 -7.34 4.68 -15.92
N LEU A 131 -6.85 3.48 -16.19
CA LEU A 131 -6.17 2.65 -15.20
C LEU A 131 -4.78 3.22 -14.97
N LYS A 132 -4.58 3.83 -13.80
CA LYS A 132 -3.27 4.33 -13.41
C LYS A 132 -2.60 3.30 -12.51
N PRO A 133 -1.60 2.53 -13.00
CA PRO A 133 -0.74 1.79 -12.09
C PRO A 133 -0.06 2.81 -11.18
N MET A 134 0.05 2.51 -9.89
CA MET A 134 0.70 3.43 -8.97
C MET A 134 2.19 3.45 -9.29
N ALA A 135 2.66 4.53 -9.91
CA ALA A 135 4.06 4.68 -10.26
C ALA A 135 4.93 4.61 -8.99
N SER A 136 6.10 3.98 -9.08
CA SER A 136 7.04 3.74 -7.98
C SER A 136 7.64 5.00 -7.32
N ASN A 137 7.19 6.20 -7.70
CA ASN A 137 7.74 7.45 -7.22
C ASN A 137 6.97 7.92 -5.99
N SER A 138 7.44 7.51 -4.81
CA SER A 138 7.12 8.24 -3.57
C SER A 138 8.01 9.45 -3.41
N GLU A 139 7.44 10.52 -2.85
CA GLU A 139 8.18 11.70 -2.39
C GLU A 139 9.13 11.41 -1.20
N ILE A 140 9.00 10.22 -0.60
CA ILE A 140 9.85 9.75 0.50
C ILE A 140 10.98 8.90 -0.06
N SER A 141 12.22 9.31 0.23
CA SER A 141 13.44 8.67 -0.23
C SER A 141 13.72 7.34 0.50
N ARG A 142 14.44 6.42 -0.15
CA ARG A 142 14.93 5.16 0.46
C ARG A 142 15.76 5.39 1.74
N SER A 143 16.34 6.58 1.94
CA SER A 143 17.01 6.96 3.18
C SER A 143 16.06 7.15 4.36
N GLU A 144 14.85 7.67 4.16
CA GLU A 144 13.84 7.80 5.22
C GLU A 144 13.22 6.44 5.58
N TRP A 145 13.20 5.51 4.62
CA TRP A 145 12.85 4.10 4.84
C TRP A 145 13.81 3.42 5.81
N GLU A 146 15.12 3.55 5.59
CA GLU A 146 16.14 2.94 6.46
C GLU A 146 16.23 3.63 7.83
N SER A 147 16.05 4.96 7.91
CA SER A 147 15.98 5.66 9.19
C SER A 147 14.78 5.20 10.03
N SER A 148 13.63 4.97 9.39
CA SER A 148 12.45 4.43 10.07
C SER A 148 12.69 2.98 10.55
N LYS A 149 13.57 2.21 9.88
CA LYS A 149 13.98 0.86 10.30
C LYS A 149 14.99 0.85 11.45
N SER A 150 15.93 1.80 11.52
CA SER A 150 16.89 1.86 12.62
C SER A 150 16.24 2.22 13.95
N ASP A 151 15.19 3.06 13.94
CA ASP A 151 14.41 3.37 15.14
C ASP A 151 13.59 2.16 15.64
N ILE A 152 13.29 1.20 14.75
CA ILE A 152 12.57 -0.05 15.06
C ILE A 152 13.44 -1.05 15.85
N VAL A 153 14.76 -1.13 15.60
CA VAL A 153 15.67 -2.02 16.34
C VAL A 153 15.95 -1.50 17.76
N ALA A 154 15.95 -0.18 17.93
CA ALA A 154 16.14 0.45 19.25
C ALA A 154 14.95 0.24 20.20
N LEU A 155 13.72 0.14 19.68
CA LEU A 155 12.49 -0.05 20.47
C LEU A 155 12.12 -1.52 20.71
N SER A 156 12.73 -2.46 19.99
CA SER A 156 12.52 -3.91 20.14
C SER A 156 13.68 -4.62 20.86
N SER A 157 14.72 -3.89 21.24
CA SER A 157 15.75 -4.40 22.14
C SER A 157 15.13 -4.66 23.52
N PRO A 158 15.27 -5.86 24.11
CA PRO A 158 14.75 -6.12 25.44
C PRO A 158 15.37 -5.13 26.41
N ILE A 159 14.54 -4.50 27.24
CA ILE A 159 14.99 -3.79 28.43
C ILE A 159 15.76 -4.82 29.26
N SER A 160 17.09 -4.78 29.19
CA SER A 160 17.95 -5.42 30.17
C SER A 160 17.59 -4.79 31.50
N LYS A 161 16.78 -5.51 32.29
CA LYS A 161 16.63 -5.22 33.71
C LYS A 161 17.96 -5.53 34.38
N GLU A 162 18.52 -4.45 34.94
CA GLU A 162 19.59 -4.37 35.96
C GLU A 162 20.99 -4.87 35.59
#